data_AF-A0AAU0UKF8-F1
#
_entry.id   AF-A0AAU0UKF8-F1
#
_cell.length_a   1.000
_cell.length_b   1.000
_cell.length_c   1.000
_cell.angle_alpha   90.00
_cell.angle_beta   90.00
_cell.angle_gamma   90.00
#
_symmetry.space_group_name_H-M   'P 1'
#
loop_
_entity.id
_entity.type
_entity.pdbx_description
1 polymer ?
#
loop_
_entity_poly.entity_id
_entity_poly.type
_entity_poly.pdbx_seq_one_letter_code
_entity_poly.pdbx_strand_id
1 'polypeptide(L)'
;MDTFSHGFWLYLLFNKCLHKDIIPFIFGSVVPDLGLFTAAAYLFLTGKKQPGAGWLEAIYSNPAWRLTDEVMHSLFIWAAILILGIVIKNTALKFFGLAAAIHILIDILTHTKFTLTYLFPLPVHRISGWVNYLDPWFLGVNFSLVSIVILYYLAKHHNNPAS
;
A
#
# COMPACT_ATOMS: atom_id res chain seq x y z
N MET A 1 -6.86 1.33 -2.37
CA MET A 1 -7.20 2.03 -1.08
C MET A 1 -6.03 2.96 -0.75
N ASP A 2 -6.18 4.03 0.05
CA ASP A 2 -5.06 4.99 0.23
C ASP A 2 -3.85 4.34 0.95
N THR A 3 -2.63 4.54 0.39
CA THR A 3 -1.35 4.01 0.88
C THR A 3 -1.13 4.27 2.38
N PHE A 4 -1.53 5.44 2.86
CA PHE A 4 -1.39 5.83 4.26
C PHE A 4 -2.32 5.02 5.15
N SER A 5 -3.55 4.77 4.71
CA SER A 5 -4.47 3.89 5.42
C SER A 5 -3.93 2.47 5.53
N HIS A 6 -3.34 1.93 4.46
CA HIS A 6 -2.70 0.60 4.52
C HIS A 6 -1.53 0.56 5.50
N GLY A 7 -0.57 1.48 5.38
CA GLY A 7 0.56 1.55 6.29
C GLY A 7 0.14 1.78 7.75
N PHE A 8 -0.91 2.58 7.97
CA PHE A 8 -1.47 2.82 9.29
C PHE A 8 -2.15 1.58 9.88
N TRP A 9 -3.01 0.88 9.13
CA TRP A 9 -3.66 -0.35 9.59
C TRP A 9 -2.65 -1.44 9.90
N LEU A 10 -1.68 -1.60 9.00
CA LEU A 10 -0.58 -2.52 9.17
C LEU A 10 0.22 -2.17 10.43
N TYR A 11 0.62 -0.91 10.60
CA TYR A 11 1.28 -0.46 11.83
C TYR A 11 0.47 -0.85 13.08
N LEU A 12 -0.83 -0.54 13.13
CA LEU A 12 -1.65 -0.79 14.31
C LEU A 12 -1.81 -2.28 14.63
N LEU A 13 -2.07 -3.11 13.62
CA LEU A 13 -2.26 -4.55 13.81
C LEU A 13 -0.98 -5.22 14.34
N PHE A 14 0.19 -4.65 14.03
CA PHE A 14 1.46 -5.30 14.32
C PHE A 14 2.40 -4.51 15.26
N ASN A 15 2.04 -3.32 15.77
CA ASN A 15 2.98 -2.49 16.55
C ASN A 15 3.52 -3.18 17.81
N LYS A 16 2.72 -4.02 18.47
CA LYS A 16 3.12 -4.72 19.70
C LYS A 16 4.08 -5.89 19.42
N CYS A 17 4.01 -6.44 18.20
CA CYS A 17 4.80 -7.60 17.79
C CYS A 17 6.10 -7.17 17.09
N LEU A 18 6.15 -5.96 16.53
CA LEU A 18 7.20 -5.53 15.60
C LEU A 18 8.09 -4.39 16.12
N HIS A 19 8.20 -4.18 17.42
CA HIS A 19 8.88 -3.00 17.98
C HIS A 19 10.28 -2.71 17.40
N LYS A 20 11.03 -3.73 16.96
CA LYS A 20 12.35 -3.59 16.30
C LYS A 20 12.29 -3.59 14.76
N ASP A 21 11.24 -4.13 14.16
CA ASP A 21 11.10 -4.32 12.71
C ASP A 21 9.99 -3.43 12.10
N ILE A 22 9.52 -2.45 12.87
CA ILE A 22 8.41 -1.56 12.49
C ILE A 22 8.76 -0.67 11.31
N ILE A 23 10.02 -0.23 11.23
CA ILE A 23 10.50 0.63 10.15
C ILE A 23 10.51 -0.13 8.81
N PRO A 24 11.16 -1.31 8.69
CA PRO A 24 11.04 -2.15 7.50
C PRO A 24 9.59 -2.45 7.11
N PHE A 25 8.73 -2.69 8.11
CA PHE A 25 7.33 -2.98 7.87
C PHE A 25 6.56 -1.78 7.27
N ILE A 26 6.76 -0.57 7.83
CA ILE A 26 6.18 0.67 7.28
C ILE A 26 6.67 0.87 5.85
N PHE A 27 7.98 0.78 5.59
CA PHE A 27 8.50 0.94 4.24
C PHE A 27 7.92 -0.10 3.28
N GLY A 28 7.84 -1.37 3.69
CA GLY A 28 7.26 -2.42 2.86
C GLY A 28 5.79 -2.16 2.52
N SER A 29 5.03 -1.54 3.43
CA SER A 29 3.63 -1.17 3.17
C SER A 29 3.44 0.01 2.22
N VAL A 30 4.47 0.82 1.96
CA VAL A 30 4.40 2.02 1.13
C VAL A 30 5.07 1.82 -0.23
N VAL A 31 6.12 0.99 -0.28
CA VAL A 31 6.93 0.81 -1.50
C VAL A 31 6.13 0.38 -2.74
N PRO A 32 5.13 -0.53 -2.67
CA PRO A 32 4.31 -0.87 -3.84
C PRO A 32 3.72 0.35 -4.57
N ASP A 33 3.32 1.38 -3.83
CA ASP A 33 2.71 2.60 -4.38
C ASP A 33 3.71 3.66 -4.86
N LEU A 34 5.02 3.51 -4.60
CA LEU A 34 6.02 4.52 -4.99
C LEU A 34 6.08 4.74 -6.51
N GLY A 35 5.79 3.71 -7.31
CA GLY A 35 5.69 3.85 -8.76
C GLY A 35 4.59 4.84 -9.16
N LEU A 36 3.42 4.72 -8.52
CA LEU A 36 2.28 5.60 -8.77
C LEU A 36 2.55 7.03 -8.30
N PHE A 37 3.13 7.20 -7.10
CA PHE A 37 3.51 8.52 -6.60
C PHE A 37 4.54 9.22 -7.49
N THR A 38 5.53 8.46 -7.98
CA THR A 38 6.56 9.00 -8.88
C THR A 38 5.94 9.45 -10.21
N ALA A 39 5.04 8.64 -10.77
CA ALA A 39 4.32 8.99 -12.00
C ALA A 39 3.41 10.21 -11.81
N ALA A 40 2.69 10.29 -10.69
CA ALA A 40 1.86 11.44 -10.35
C ALA A 40 2.70 12.73 -10.21
N ALA A 41 3.80 12.66 -9.44
CA ALA A 41 4.72 13.78 -9.28
C ALA A 41 5.28 14.25 -10.63
N TYR A 42 5.70 13.32 -11.49
CA TYR A 42 6.16 13.64 -12.85
C TYR A 42 5.10 14.39 -13.66
N LEU A 43 3.85 13.91 -13.65
CA LEU A 43 2.76 14.56 -14.40
C LEU A 43 2.46 15.98 -13.90
N PHE A 44 2.50 16.19 -12.59
CA PHE A 44 2.27 17.52 -11.99
C PHE A 44 3.44 18.47 -12.25
N LEU A 45 4.67 18.02 -12.05
CA LEU A 45 5.87 18.85 -12.24
C LEU A 45 6.09 19.24 -13.71
N THR A 46 5.61 18.43 -14.65
CA THR A 46 5.71 18.71 -16.09
C THR A 46 4.49 19.43 -16.66
N GLY A 47 3.49 19.76 -15.83
CA GLY A 47 2.26 20.43 -16.26
C GLY A 47 1.38 19.60 -17.20
N LYS A 48 1.64 18.30 -17.35
CA LYS A 48 0.89 17.41 -18.25
C LYS A 48 -0.54 17.14 -17.75
N LYS A 49 -0.77 17.26 -16.44
CA LYS A 49 -2.10 17.19 -15.80
C LYS A 49 -2.14 18.10 -14.58
N GLN A 50 -3.33 18.60 -14.26
CA GLN A 50 -3.60 19.27 -12.98
C GLN A 50 -4.13 18.29 -11.94
N PRO A 51 -3.94 18.55 -10.63
CA PRO A 51 -4.57 17.78 -9.56
C PRO A 51 -6.10 17.79 -9.74
N GLY A 52 -6.72 16.61 -9.80
CA GLY A 52 -8.17 16.49 -10.06
C GLY A 52 -8.58 15.13 -10.61
N ALA A 53 -9.69 15.06 -11.35
CA ALA A 53 -10.12 13.83 -12.01
C ALA A 53 -9.29 13.56 -13.27
N GLY A 54 -8.91 12.30 -13.53
CA GLY A 54 -8.27 11.91 -14.80
C GLY A 54 -6.76 11.65 -14.75
N TRP A 55 -6.06 11.86 -13.63
CA TRP A 55 -4.61 11.63 -13.56
C TRP A 55 -4.27 10.14 -13.53
N LEU A 56 -5.08 9.31 -12.86
CA LEU A 56 -4.93 7.84 -12.86
C LEU A 56 -5.07 7.29 -14.27
N GLU A 57 -6.11 7.71 -14.99
CA GLU A 57 -6.33 7.35 -16.39
C GLU A 57 -5.13 7.75 -17.26
N ALA A 58 -4.55 8.93 -17.02
CA ALA A 58 -3.37 9.38 -17.73
C ALA A 58 -2.13 8.53 -17.43
N ILE A 59 -1.91 8.15 -16.17
CA ILE A 59 -0.83 7.23 -15.78
C ILE A 59 -1.02 5.87 -16.47
N TYR A 60 -2.21 5.28 -16.34
CA TYR A 60 -2.47 3.94 -16.87
C TYR A 60 -2.60 3.87 -18.40
N SER A 61 -2.80 5.00 -19.07
CA SER A 61 -2.69 5.10 -20.53
C SER A 61 -1.25 4.98 -21.03
N ASN A 62 -0.25 5.24 -20.17
CA ASN A 62 1.15 5.07 -20.50
C ASN A 62 1.62 3.64 -20.14
N PRO A 63 2.05 2.83 -21.12
CA PRO A 63 2.43 1.44 -20.88
C PRO A 63 3.64 1.30 -19.95
N ALA A 64 4.56 2.27 -19.92
CA ALA A 64 5.72 2.23 -19.04
C ALA A 64 5.31 2.41 -17.58
N TRP A 65 4.45 3.38 -17.28
CA TRP A 65 3.95 3.58 -15.91
C TRP A 65 3.10 2.41 -15.45
N ARG A 66 2.26 1.88 -16.34
CA ARG A 66 1.49 0.67 -16.06
C ARG A 66 2.40 -0.52 -15.73
N LEU A 67 3.44 -0.76 -16.54
CA LEU A 67 4.37 -1.86 -16.29
C LEU A 67 5.10 -1.68 -14.96
N THR A 68 5.57 -0.48 -14.65
CA THR A 68 6.16 -0.17 -13.35
C THR A 68 5.22 -0.52 -12.21
N ASP A 69 3.95 -0.17 -12.34
CA ASP A 69 2.94 -0.46 -11.31
C ASP A 69 2.65 -1.96 -11.20
N GLU A 70 2.55 -2.69 -12.32
CA GLU A 70 2.39 -4.15 -12.34
C GLU A 70 3.59 -4.87 -11.69
N VAL A 71 4.82 -4.35 -11.86
CA VAL A 71 6.02 -4.87 -11.20
C VAL A 71 6.00 -4.56 -9.70
N MET A 72 5.66 -3.33 -9.32
CA MET A 72 5.61 -2.91 -7.91
C MET A 72 4.46 -3.56 -7.14
N HIS A 73 3.40 -4.01 -7.82
CA HIS A 73 2.28 -4.77 -7.25
C HIS A 73 2.33 -6.27 -7.59
N SER A 74 3.51 -6.81 -7.93
CA SER A 74 3.70 -8.25 -8.16
C SER A 74 3.80 -9.02 -6.85
N LEU A 75 2.76 -9.79 -6.52
CA LEU A 75 2.75 -10.68 -5.36
C LEU A 75 3.90 -11.70 -5.41
N PHE A 76 4.31 -12.17 -6.60
CA PHE A 76 5.43 -13.09 -6.75
C PHE A 76 6.77 -12.45 -6.35
N ILE A 77 7.04 -11.22 -6.80
CA ILE A 77 8.27 -10.50 -6.44
C ILE A 77 8.34 -10.32 -4.92
N TRP A 78 7.23 -9.88 -4.30
CA TRP A 78 7.21 -9.63 -2.86
C TRP A 78 7.22 -10.90 -2.01
N ALA A 79 6.57 -11.97 -2.47
CA ALA A 79 6.69 -13.29 -1.86
C ALA A 79 8.14 -13.81 -1.94
N ALA A 80 8.84 -13.60 -3.05
CA ALA A 80 10.24 -13.98 -3.17
C ALA A 80 11.14 -13.19 -2.20
N ILE A 81 10.90 -11.88 -2.03
CA ILE A 81 11.61 -11.04 -1.04
C ILE A 81 11.35 -11.54 0.39
N LEU A 82 10.10 -11.87 0.71
CA LEU A 82 9.73 -12.45 2.01
C LEU A 82 10.44 -13.79 2.25
N ILE A 83 10.40 -14.70 1.28
CA ILE A 83 11.08 -16.01 1.36
C ILE A 83 12.58 -15.81 1.53
N LEU A 84 13.19 -14.91 0.78
CA LEU A 84 14.61 -14.57 0.92
C LEU A 84 14.93 -14.12 2.34
N GLY A 85 14.13 -13.21 2.91
CA GLY A 85 14.26 -12.74 4.30
C GLY A 85 14.18 -13.87 5.33
N ILE A 86 13.30 -14.85 5.10
CA ILE A 86 13.20 -16.06 5.95
C ILE A 86 14.45 -16.93 5.82
N VAL A 87 14.89 -17.22 4.59
CA VAL A 87 16.04 -18.10 4.30
C VAL A 87 17.33 -17.55 4.90
N ILE A 88 17.59 -16.25 4.73
CA ILE A 88 18.81 -15.61 5.26
C ILE A 88 18.66 -15.15 6.72
N LYS A 89 17.50 -15.44 7.36
CA LYS A 89 17.17 -15.05 8.73
C LYS A 89 17.28 -13.53 8.98
N ASN A 90 17.02 -12.70 7.97
CA ASN A 90 17.00 -11.24 8.09
C ASN A 90 15.58 -10.78 8.42
N THR A 91 15.38 -10.32 9.67
CA THR A 91 14.06 -9.90 10.16
C THR A 91 13.53 -8.68 9.41
N ALA A 92 14.38 -7.71 9.12
CA ALA A 92 14.00 -6.51 8.38
C ALA A 92 13.46 -6.85 6.99
N LEU A 93 14.18 -7.69 6.23
CA LEU A 93 13.75 -8.09 4.88
C LEU A 93 12.46 -8.91 4.91
N LYS A 94 12.33 -9.80 5.91
CA LYS A 94 11.11 -10.59 6.13
C LYS A 94 9.90 -9.68 6.36
N PHE A 95 10.01 -8.70 7.26
CA PHE A 95 8.89 -7.80 7.57
C PHE A 95 8.60 -6.79 6.46
N PHE A 96 9.64 -6.35 5.75
CA PHE A 96 9.49 -5.54 4.53
C PHE A 96 8.69 -6.28 3.45
N GLY A 97 9.09 -7.52 3.11
CA GLY A 97 8.38 -8.34 2.13
C GLY A 97 6.97 -8.73 2.58
N LEU A 98 6.79 -9.02 3.87
CA LEU A 98 5.48 -9.34 4.44
C LEU A 98 4.51 -8.15 4.33
N ALA A 99 4.94 -6.95 4.69
CA ALA A 99 4.10 -5.75 4.62
C ALA A 99 3.67 -5.46 3.18
N ALA A 100 4.60 -5.54 2.23
CA ALA A 100 4.30 -5.35 0.81
C ALA A 100 3.33 -6.42 0.28
N ALA A 101 3.51 -7.68 0.68
CA ALA A 101 2.59 -8.75 0.31
C ALA A 101 1.18 -8.51 0.88
N ILE A 102 1.05 -8.09 2.15
CA ILE A 102 -0.26 -7.79 2.73
C ILE A 102 -0.92 -6.60 2.03
N HIS A 103 -0.17 -5.55 1.72
CA HIS A 103 -0.65 -4.41 0.94
C HIS A 103 -1.29 -4.89 -0.37
N ILE A 104 -0.56 -5.68 -1.16
CA ILE A 104 -1.03 -6.19 -2.46
C ILE A 104 -2.24 -7.11 -2.31
N LEU A 105 -2.28 -7.93 -1.26
CA LEU A 105 -3.44 -8.78 -0.98
C LEU A 105 -4.70 -7.94 -0.73
N ILE A 106 -4.59 -6.81 -0.03
CA ILE A 106 -5.73 -5.92 0.17
C ILE A 106 -6.11 -5.22 -1.14
N ASP A 107 -5.14 -4.84 -1.97
CA ASP A 107 -5.44 -4.26 -3.28
C ASP A 107 -6.15 -5.23 -4.22
N ILE A 108 -5.74 -6.51 -4.24
CA ILE A 108 -6.45 -7.56 -4.99
C ILE A 108 -7.93 -7.59 -4.60
N LEU A 109 -8.26 -7.39 -3.33
CA LEU A 109 -9.64 -7.40 -2.84
C LEU A 109 -10.39 -6.09 -3.11
N THR A 110 -9.68 -4.97 -3.25
CA THR A 110 -10.26 -3.62 -3.23
C THR A 110 -10.19 -2.86 -4.55
N HIS A 111 -9.41 -3.31 -5.54
CA HIS A 111 -9.32 -2.70 -6.86
C HIS A 111 -10.34 -3.32 -7.83
N THR A 112 -11.47 -2.65 -8.01
CA THR A 112 -12.43 -2.96 -9.09
C THR A 112 -12.11 -2.21 -10.38
N LYS A 113 -11.48 -1.03 -10.26
CA LYS A 113 -10.98 -0.19 -11.37
C LYS A 113 -9.45 -0.16 -11.35
N PHE A 114 -8.85 0.09 -12.51
CA PHE A 114 -7.39 0.11 -12.69
C PHE A 114 -6.71 -1.17 -12.21
N THR A 115 -7.36 -2.31 -12.45
CA THR A 115 -6.86 -3.63 -12.06
C THR A 115 -5.50 -3.91 -12.69
N LEU A 116 -4.61 -4.51 -11.90
CA LEU A 116 -3.26 -4.89 -12.32
C LEU A 116 -3.13 -6.40 -12.53
N THR A 117 -2.04 -6.79 -13.15
CA THR A 117 -1.60 -8.18 -13.19
C THR A 117 -0.82 -8.49 -11.91
N TYR A 118 -1.51 -8.66 -10.78
CA TYR A 118 -0.89 -8.88 -9.46
C TYR A 118 0.03 -10.10 -9.38
N LEU A 119 -0.09 -11.02 -10.35
CA LEU A 119 0.74 -12.22 -10.45
C LEU A 119 1.84 -12.08 -11.52
N PHE A 120 2.17 -10.87 -11.96
CA PHE A 120 3.30 -10.59 -12.86
C PHE A 120 4.58 -11.31 -12.37
N PRO A 121 5.40 -11.92 -13.24
CA PRO A 121 5.33 -11.91 -14.70
C PRO A 121 4.46 -13.03 -15.31
N LEU A 122 3.64 -13.72 -14.52
CA LEU A 122 2.78 -14.78 -15.08
C LEU A 122 1.72 -14.17 -16.02
N PRO A 123 1.42 -14.81 -17.16
CA PRO A 123 0.48 -14.33 -18.17
C PRO A 123 -0.98 -14.57 -17.75
N VAL A 124 -1.34 -14.22 -16.53
CA VAL A 124 -2.68 -14.36 -15.98
C VAL A 124 -3.48 -13.08 -16.19
N HIS A 125 -4.79 -13.24 -16.30
CA HIS A 125 -5.70 -12.11 -16.45
C HIS A 125 -5.70 -11.24 -15.21
N ARG A 126 -6.00 -9.95 -15.41
CA ARG A 126 -6.13 -8.98 -14.32
C ARG A 126 -7.22 -9.42 -13.36
N ILE A 127 -6.93 -9.32 -12.07
CA ILE A 127 -7.87 -9.68 -11.02
C ILE A 127 -8.66 -8.42 -10.64
N SER A 128 -9.98 -8.52 -10.67
CA SER A 128 -10.86 -7.46 -10.18
C SER A 128 -11.35 -7.84 -8.79
N GLY A 129 -11.19 -6.91 -7.84
CA GLY A 129 -11.60 -7.09 -6.45
C GLY A 129 -13.12 -7.13 -6.27
N TRP A 130 -13.54 -7.35 -5.04
CA TRP A 130 -14.96 -7.43 -4.67
C TRP A 130 -15.52 -6.11 -4.16
N VAL A 131 -14.66 -5.30 -3.55
CA VAL A 131 -15.02 -4.00 -2.98
C VAL A 131 -14.33 -2.93 -3.80
N ASN A 132 -15.00 -1.83 -4.12
CA ASN A 132 -14.33 -0.70 -4.76
C ASN A 132 -13.82 0.26 -3.67
N TYR A 133 -12.50 0.40 -3.54
CA TYR A 133 -11.93 1.32 -2.55
C TYR A 133 -12.29 2.79 -2.77
N LEU A 134 -12.76 3.15 -3.97
CA LEU A 134 -13.22 4.51 -4.29
C LEU A 134 -14.67 4.76 -3.89
N ASP A 135 -15.40 3.74 -3.42
CA ASP A 135 -16.77 3.94 -2.98
C ASP A 135 -16.83 4.83 -1.73
N PRO A 136 -17.70 5.84 -1.68
CA PRO A 136 -17.76 6.78 -0.55
C PRO A 136 -17.98 6.12 0.80
N TRP A 137 -18.75 5.03 0.85
CA TRP A 137 -19.00 4.29 2.10
C TRP A 137 -17.72 3.61 2.60
N PHE A 138 -16.92 3.02 1.70
CA PHE A 138 -15.70 2.31 2.06
C PHE A 138 -14.64 3.30 2.55
N LEU A 139 -14.47 4.41 1.83
CA LEU A 139 -13.62 5.52 2.26
C LEU A 139 -14.07 6.07 3.62
N GLY A 140 -15.37 6.30 3.79
CA GLY A 140 -15.95 6.80 5.04
C GLY A 140 -15.65 5.89 6.22
N VAL A 141 -15.87 4.57 6.08
CA VAL A 141 -15.54 3.57 7.11
C VAL A 141 -14.04 3.55 7.39
N ASN A 142 -13.21 3.48 6.34
CA ASN A 142 -11.78 3.40 6.46
C ASN A 142 -11.20 4.63 7.21
N PHE A 143 -11.52 5.84 6.77
CA PHE A 143 -11.05 7.06 7.45
C PHE A 143 -11.61 7.21 8.86
N SER A 144 -12.88 6.86 9.08
CA SER A 144 -13.48 6.92 10.43
C SER A 144 -12.76 5.99 11.40
N LEU A 145 -12.46 4.76 10.97
CA LEU A 145 -11.72 3.81 11.78
C LEU A 145 -10.29 4.32 12.06
N VAL A 146 -9.60 4.89 11.06
CA VAL A 146 -8.27 5.51 11.25
C VAL A 146 -8.35 6.62 12.30
N SER A 147 -9.30 7.53 12.15
CA SER A 147 -9.51 8.66 13.07
C SER A 147 -9.84 8.20 14.49
N ILE A 148 -10.73 7.20 14.66
CA ILE A 148 -11.08 6.65 15.97
C ILE A 148 -9.84 6.11 16.68
N VAL A 149 -8.97 5.39 15.97
CA VAL A 149 -7.77 4.84 16.59
C VAL A 149 -6.76 5.92 16.95
N ILE A 150 -6.55 6.93 16.09
CA ILE A 150 -5.70 8.08 16.39
C ILE A 150 -6.21 8.79 17.66
N LEU A 151 -7.51 9.10 17.72
CA LEU A 151 -8.11 9.76 18.87
C LEU A 151 -8.00 8.93 20.14
N TYR A 152 -8.23 7.62 20.06
CA TYR A 152 -8.03 6.71 21.19
C TYR A 152 -6.58 6.73 21.71
N TYR A 153 -5.60 6.68 20.80
CA TYR A 153 -4.19 6.72 21.17
C TYR A 153 -3.83 8.06 21.84
N LEU A 154 -4.27 9.18 21.26
CA LEU A 154 -4.07 10.51 21.83
C LEU A 154 -4.72 10.64 23.22
N ALA A 155 -5.97 10.22 23.38
CA ALA A 155 -6.67 10.27 24.67
C ALA A 155 -5.99 9.43 25.75
N LYS A 156 -5.50 8.24 25.39
CA LYS A 156 -4.79 7.35 26.30
C LYS A 156 -3.44 7.93 26.78
N HIS A 157 -2.71 8.59 25.89
CA HIS A 157 -1.39 9.14 26.19
C HIS A 157 -1.41 10.57 26.73
N HIS A 158 -2.50 11.32 26.54
CA HIS A 158 -2.70 12.63 27.17
C HIS A 158 -2.80 12.54 28.71
N ASN A 159 -3.27 11.41 29.24
CA ASN A 159 -3.47 11.21 30.68
C ASN A 159 -2.23 10.64 31.42
N ASN A 160 -1.14 10.39 30.72
CA ASN A 160 0.15 10.02 31.31
C ASN A 160 1.17 11.12 31.01
N PRO A 161 1.16 12.27 31.72
CA PRO A 161 2.31 13.16 31.72
C PRO A 161 3.49 12.34 32.23
N ALA A 162 4.55 12.24 31.42
CA ALA A 162 5.78 11.57 31.81
C ALA A 162 6.24 12.13 33.18
N SER A 163 6.18 11.27 34.20
CA SER A 163 6.75 11.51 35.53
C SER A 163 8.23 11.15 35.52
#